data_AF-A0A9X1SXQ1-F1
#
_entry.id   AF-A0A9X1SXQ1-F1
#
_cell.length_a   1.000
_cell.length_b   1.000
_cell.length_c   1.000
_cell.angle_alpha   90.00
_cell.angle_beta   90.00
_cell.angle_gamma   90.00
#
_symmetry.space_group_name_H-M   'P 1'
#
loop_
_entity.id
_entity.type
_entity.pdbx_description
1 polymer ?
#
loop_
_entity_poly.entity_id
_entity_poly.type
_entity_poly.pdbx_seq_one_letter_code
_entity_poly.pdbx_strand_id
1 'polypeptide(L)'
;MSELPVVEGYDRARAAEIIARLVHPDLLAPGLPEPGAEPHVITYRSVPLVPARRSHLTPAQRKYLTKCMNPCRPDQVTSASHRLSWVDSEGTPNVGYFGPEGFGPVVPILAREALISLWRALDQDERLVRRSQLLSQDDRQVLAATTTDVEPRQLLRVGLEATARALVQHSYLASQLPYPTVAEFAQGLRASGIFTSVATTWYWELQASSYRRGMIPVRLETRPGRGPDGEVLVRYSGESLETLRAMKFRTIASAHEVIGRAVHEEHLGLAEAVQKYHHDLDDVAKQYALLPEGEAPRCLAAMPVTVDGTRFTVLATAVDALVETFVRLQPTVKVKEADAATDGADSVSEDERIFHVPDMNCKHCTDTVRASLEGQGFAVSEVDLETKRVRADFRTKDARELAYDAVRDAGYTVIPFGAAVSE
;
A
#
# COMPACT_ATOMS: atom_id res chain seq x y z
N MET A 1 28.78 14.20 -20.63
CA MET A 1 27.61 14.10 -19.72
C MET A 1 26.40 14.04 -20.61
N SER A 2 25.95 12.81 -20.90
CA SER A 2 24.88 12.55 -21.86
C SER A 2 23.57 12.56 -21.09
N GLU A 3 22.60 13.36 -21.52
CA GLU A 3 21.22 13.23 -21.07
C GLU A 3 20.79 11.76 -21.27
N LEU A 4 20.16 11.16 -20.26
CA LEU A 4 19.56 9.85 -20.40
C LEU A 4 18.43 9.96 -21.44
N PRO A 5 18.31 9.01 -22.39
CA PRO A 5 17.24 9.03 -23.38
C PRO A 5 15.87 8.96 -22.67
N VAL A 6 14.91 9.78 -23.10
CA VAL A 6 13.54 9.76 -22.56
C VAL A 6 12.83 8.50 -23.06
N VAL A 7 12.17 7.75 -22.17
CA VAL A 7 11.31 6.62 -22.58
C VAL A 7 10.09 7.18 -23.29
N GLU A 8 9.84 6.72 -24.52
CA GLU A 8 8.67 7.08 -25.30
C GLU A 8 7.39 6.81 -24.48
N GLY A 9 6.57 7.85 -24.29
CA GLY A 9 5.33 7.78 -23.51
C GLY A 9 5.46 7.96 -21.99
N TYR A 10 6.68 8.01 -21.41
CA TYR A 10 6.82 8.31 -19.98
C TYR A 10 6.62 9.81 -19.72
N ASP A 11 5.40 10.20 -19.33
CA ASP A 11 5.04 11.57 -19.00
C ASP A 11 4.16 11.61 -17.75
N ARG A 12 4.77 12.06 -16.64
CA ARG A 12 4.11 12.13 -15.32
C ARG A 12 3.05 13.21 -15.24
N ALA A 13 3.29 14.36 -15.87
CA ALA A 13 2.33 15.46 -15.86
C ALA A 13 1.08 15.05 -16.65
N ARG A 14 1.29 14.46 -17.83
CA ARG A 14 0.21 13.93 -18.65
C ARG A 14 -0.53 12.78 -17.99
N ALA A 15 0.17 11.84 -17.36
CA ALA A 15 -0.46 10.77 -16.59
C ALA A 15 -1.34 11.32 -15.45
N ALA A 16 -0.86 12.33 -14.72
CA ALA A 16 -1.65 12.98 -13.67
C ALA A 16 -2.91 13.65 -14.24
N GLU A 17 -2.82 14.32 -15.39
CA GLU A 17 -4.00 14.89 -16.07
C GLU A 17 -5.00 13.81 -16.51
N ILE A 18 -4.52 12.69 -17.08
CA ILE A 18 -5.38 11.58 -17.50
C ILE A 18 -6.13 11.03 -16.28
N ILE A 19 -5.42 10.76 -15.18
CA ILE A 19 -6.02 10.28 -13.92
C ILE A 19 -7.03 11.30 -13.39
N ALA A 20 -6.73 12.60 -13.45
CA ALA A 20 -7.63 13.64 -13.01
C ALA A 20 -8.92 13.72 -13.83
N ARG A 21 -8.86 13.54 -15.16
CA ARG A 21 -10.07 13.47 -16.00
C ARG A 21 -10.93 12.24 -15.66
N LEU A 22 -10.30 11.15 -15.23
CA LEU A 22 -10.97 9.94 -14.76
C LEU A 22 -11.62 10.14 -13.38
N VAL A 23 -11.10 11.03 -12.53
CA VAL A 23 -11.63 11.33 -11.20
C VAL A 23 -12.45 12.61 -11.23
N HIS A 24 -13.78 12.48 -11.27
CA HIS A 24 -14.65 13.63 -11.02
C HIS A 24 -14.67 13.90 -9.51
N PRO A 25 -14.84 15.15 -9.03
CA PRO A 25 -14.97 15.44 -7.59
C PRO A 25 -16.00 14.55 -6.86
N ASP A 26 -17.09 14.19 -7.53
CA ASP A 26 -18.15 13.33 -6.97
C ASP A 26 -17.93 11.81 -7.15
N LEU A 27 -16.87 11.37 -7.85
CA LEU A 27 -16.63 9.94 -8.17
C LEU A 27 -16.56 9.06 -6.91
N LEU A 28 -16.06 9.63 -5.82
CA LEU A 28 -15.84 8.94 -4.56
C LEU A 28 -16.78 9.46 -3.47
N ALA A 29 -17.90 10.09 -3.85
CA ALA A 29 -18.89 10.55 -2.89
C ALA A 29 -19.39 9.34 -2.07
N PRO A 30 -19.25 9.36 -0.74
CA PRO A 30 -19.63 8.22 0.06
C PRO A 30 -21.13 7.94 -0.10
N GLY A 31 -21.48 6.71 -0.48
CA GLY A 31 -22.86 6.23 -0.39
C GLY A 31 -23.41 6.43 1.03
N LEU A 32 -24.68 6.77 1.14
CA LEU A 32 -25.34 6.77 2.46
C LEU A 32 -25.47 5.30 2.90
N PRO A 33 -24.99 4.92 4.10
CA PRO A 33 -25.33 3.63 4.66
C PRO A 33 -26.85 3.56 4.79
N GLU A 34 -27.41 2.41 4.43
CA GLU A 34 -28.83 2.12 4.60
C GLU A 34 -29.23 2.46 6.05
N PRO A 35 -30.17 3.39 6.28
CA PRO A 35 -30.62 3.73 7.61
C PRO A 35 -31.12 2.48 8.33
N GLY A 36 -30.55 2.18 9.50
CA GLY A 36 -30.94 1.02 10.31
C GLY A 36 -30.23 -0.29 9.98
N ALA A 37 -29.16 -0.27 9.18
CA ALA A 37 -28.29 -1.44 9.02
C ALA A 37 -27.79 -1.93 10.39
N GLU A 38 -27.98 -3.22 10.68
CA GLU A 38 -27.48 -3.81 11.91
C GLU A 38 -25.95 -3.74 11.97
N PRO A 39 -25.35 -3.49 13.15
CA PRO A 39 -23.90 -3.51 13.27
C PRO A 39 -23.34 -4.87 12.86
N HIS A 40 -22.43 -4.90 11.91
CA HIS A 40 -21.75 -6.13 11.51
C HIS A 40 -20.51 -6.34 12.38
N VAL A 41 -20.33 -7.57 12.87
CA VAL A 41 -19.22 -7.96 13.74
C VAL A 41 -18.14 -8.61 12.89
N ILE A 42 -16.96 -7.99 12.82
CA ILE A 42 -15.76 -8.60 12.24
C ILE A 42 -14.96 -9.25 13.35
N THR A 43 -14.71 -10.55 13.19
CA THR A 43 -13.85 -11.31 14.11
C THR A 43 -12.41 -11.31 13.60
N TYR A 44 -11.45 -11.11 14.52
CA TYR A 44 -10.03 -11.12 14.20
C TYR A 44 -9.25 -12.04 15.13
N ARG A 45 -8.06 -12.45 14.70
CA ARG A 45 -7.04 -13.08 15.55
C ARG A 45 -5.82 -12.17 15.59
N SER A 46 -5.10 -12.18 16.70
CA SER A 46 -3.86 -11.42 16.83
C SER A 46 -2.73 -12.29 17.37
N VAL A 47 -1.51 -12.00 16.92
CA VAL A 47 -0.28 -12.65 17.38
C VAL A 47 0.71 -11.54 17.77
N PRO A 48 1.22 -11.54 19.01
CA PRO A 48 2.25 -10.60 19.43
C PRO A 48 3.51 -10.72 18.56
N LEU A 49 4.07 -9.59 18.15
CA LEU A 49 5.37 -9.55 17.50
C LEU A 49 6.47 -9.72 18.55
N VAL A 50 7.42 -10.62 18.28
CA VAL A 50 8.52 -10.93 19.20
C VAL A 50 9.76 -10.11 18.82
N PRO A 51 10.19 -9.15 19.66
CA PRO A 51 11.38 -8.37 19.38
C PRO A 51 12.65 -9.22 19.42
N ALA A 52 13.64 -8.85 18.62
CA ALA A 52 14.96 -9.46 18.69
C ALA A 52 15.65 -9.13 20.03
N ARG A 53 16.59 -9.97 20.47
CA ARG A 53 17.35 -9.74 21.71
C ARG A 53 17.98 -8.33 21.71
N ARG A 54 17.71 -7.56 22.78
CA ARG A 54 18.18 -6.16 22.97
C ARG A 54 17.72 -5.19 21.87
N SER A 55 16.52 -5.38 21.33
CA SER A 55 15.92 -4.54 20.30
C SER A 55 14.41 -4.46 20.53
N HIS A 56 13.76 -3.36 20.11
CA HIS A 56 12.30 -3.28 20.01
C HIS A 56 11.76 -3.78 18.65
N LEU A 57 12.66 -3.91 17.66
CA LEU A 57 12.35 -4.48 16.34
C LEU A 57 12.51 -6.00 16.34
N THR A 58 11.67 -6.72 15.59
CA THR A 58 11.80 -8.16 15.32
C THR A 58 13.04 -8.47 14.46
N PRO A 59 13.52 -9.73 14.40
CA PRO A 59 14.64 -10.10 13.53
C PRO A 59 14.42 -9.73 12.06
N ALA A 60 13.21 -9.98 11.53
CA ALA A 60 12.85 -9.66 10.16
C ALA A 60 12.84 -8.15 9.89
N GLN A 61 12.29 -7.36 10.82
CA GLN A 61 12.30 -5.90 10.74
C GLN A 61 13.71 -5.33 10.76
N ARG A 62 14.61 -5.86 11.60
CA ARG A 62 16.03 -5.44 11.64
C ARG A 62 16.77 -5.73 10.34
N LYS A 63 16.54 -6.92 9.77
CA LYS A 63 17.10 -7.30 8.45
C LYS A 63 16.64 -6.31 7.38
N TYR A 64 15.34 -6.01 7.36
CA TYR A 64 14.77 -5.06 6.41
C TYR A 64 15.30 -3.63 6.60
N LEU A 65 15.33 -3.12 7.84
CA LEU A 65 15.89 -1.79 8.15
C LEU A 65 17.31 -1.64 7.60
N THR A 66 18.17 -2.62 7.87
CA THR A 66 19.58 -2.59 7.47
C THR A 66 19.75 -2.63 5.95
N LYS A 67 18.93 -3.45 5.27
CA LYS A 67 19.04 -3.65 3.81
C LYS A 67 18.41 -2.50 3.02
N CYS A 68 17.24 -2.03 3.45
CA CYS A 68 16.34 -1.24 2.59
C CYS A 68 16.08 0.18 3.09
N MET A 69 16.37 0.51 4.36
CA MET A 69 15.96 1.79 4.96
C MET A 69 17.11 2.73 5.32
N ASN A 70 18.34 2.46 4.90
CA ASN A 70 19.49 3.31 5.22
C ASN A 70 19.31 4.75 4.66
N PRO A 71 19.49 5.83 5.47
CA PRO A 71 20.20 5.87 6.77
C PRO A 71 19.33 5.77 8.03
N CYS A 72 18.09 5.33 7.92
CA CYS A 72 17.20 5.17 9.07
C CYS A 72 17.81 4.25 10.14
N ARG A 73 17.78 4.73 11.39
CA ARG A 73 18.29 4.02 12.56
C ARG A 73 17.16 3.29 13.28
N PRO A 74 17.46 2.25 14.07
CA PRO A 74 16.43 1.50 14.79
C PRO A 74 15.53 2.38 15.67
N ASP A 75 16.10 3.37 16.38
CA ASP A 75 15.37 4.27 17.28
C ASP A 75 14.36 5.18 16.54
N GLN A 76 14.53 5.36 15.23
CA GLN A 76 13.65 6.17 14.39
C GLN A 76 12.45 5.38 13.84
N VAL A 77 12.42 4.06 14.06
CA VAL A 77 11.34 3.19 13.62
C VAL A 77 10.48 2.77 14.78
N THR A 78 9.17 2.97 14.64
CA THR A 78 8.17 2.35 15.51
C THR A 78 7.77 1.00 14.93
N SER A 79 7.87 -0.06 15.74
CA SER A 79 7.30 -1.37 15.42
C SER A 79 5.87 -1.45 15.95
N ALA A 80 5.00 -2.06 15.16
CA ALA A 80 3.76 -2.62 15.65
C ALA A 80 4.02 -3.61 16.79
N SER A 81 3.00 -3.83 17.63
CA SER A 81 3.06 -4.78 18.74
C SER A 81 2.49 -6.14 18.37
N HIS A 82 1.54 -6.18 17.44
CA HIS A 82 0.84 -7.39 17.03
C HIS A 82 0.66 -7.41 15.51
N ARG A 83 0.68 -8.61 14.96
CA ARG A 83 0.11 -8.92 13.65
C ARG A 83 -1.33 -9.35 13.87
N LEU A 84 -2.26 -8.85 13.06
CA LEU A 84 -3.65 -9.29 13.06
C LEU A 84 -4.00 -10.01 11.76
N SER A 85 -5.00 -10.87 11.86
CA SER A 85 -5.63 -11.53 10.73
C SER A 85 -7.14 -11.57 10.89
N TRP A 86 -7.86 -11.42 9.78
CA TRP A 86 -9.32 -11.43 9.77
C TRP A 86 -9.84 -11.78 8.36
N VAL A 87 -11.13 -12.05 8.28
CA VAL A 87 -11.85 -12.12 7.00
C VAL A 87 -12.75 -10.89 6.93
N ASP A 88 -12.67 -10.14 5.84
CA ASP A 88 -13.47 -8.93 5.65
C ASP A 88 -14.93 -9.23 5.26
N SER A 89 -15.76 -8.20 5.13
CA SER A 89 -17.18 -8.36 4.78
C SER A 89 -17.46 -8.97 3.41
N GLU A 90 -16.44 -9.10 2.54
CA GLU A 90 -16.53 -9.78 1.23
C GLU A 90 -15.99 -11.22 1.28
N GLY A 91 -15.64 -11.73 2.47
CA GLY A 91 -15.08 -13.07 2.61
C GLY A 91 -13.60 -13.17 2.22
N THR A 92 -12.91 -12.03 2.04
CA THR A 92 -11.49 -12.03 1.65
C THR A 92 -10.61 -12.06 2.91
N PRO A 93 -9.62 -12.97 3.00
CA PRO A 93 -8.69 -12.98 4.12
C PRO A 93 -7.73 -11.79 4.04
N ASN A 94 -7.46 -11.20 5.19
CA ASN A 94 -6.62 -10.03 5.34
C ASN A 94 -5.61 -10.21 6.48
N VAL A 95 -4.49 -9.50 6.35
CA VAL A 95 -3.49 -9.36 7.40
C VAL A 95 -3.12 -7.90 7.57
N GLY A 96 -2.70 -7.55 8.78
CA GLY A 96 -2.28 -6.21 9.10
C GLY A 96 -1.53 -6.20 10.41
N TYR A 97 -1.28 -5.00 10.91
CA TYR A 97 -0.60 -4.79 12.17
C TYR A 97 -1.29 -3.67 12.96
N PHE A 98 -1.12 -3.68 14.28
CA PHE A 98 -1.53 -2.57 15.14
C PHE A 98 -0.46 -2.26 16.20
N GLY A 99 -0.46 -1.02 16.67
CA GLY A 99 0.51 -0.50 17.63
C GLY A 99 0.32 -1.05 19.05
N PRO A 100 1.31 -0.89 19.95
CA PRO A 100 1.21 -1.29 21.35
C PRO A 100 0.15 -0.52 22.14
N GLU A 101 -0.21 0.67 21.67
CA GLU A 101 -1.11 1.60 22.34
C GLU A 101 -2.08 2.22 21.32
N GLY A 102 -3.20 2.76 21.82
CA GLY A 102 -4.18 3.49 21.01
C GLY A 102 -5.32 2.63 20.47
N PHE A 103 -5.58 2.72 19.17
CA PHE A 103 -6.82 2.23 18.55
C PHE A 103 -6.87 0.71 18.28
N GLY A 104 -5.79 -0.01 18.57
CA GLY A 104 -5.72 -1.47 18.44
C GLY A 104 -6.12 -1.98 17.04
N PRO A 105 -6.86 -3.11 16.95
CA PRO A 105 -7.26 -3.72 15.67
C PRO A 105 -8.34 -2.93 14.93
N VAL A 106 -8.95 -1.91 15.54
CA VAL A 106 -10.09 -1.20 14.98
C VAL A 106 -9.70 -0.45 13.71
N VAL A 107 -8.58 0.28 13.72
CA VAL A 107 -8.15 1.08 12.56
C VAL A 107 -7.88 0.21 11.31
N PRO A 108 -7.04 -0.85 11.35
CA PRO A 108 -6.79 -1.68 10.16
C PRO A 108 -8.06 -2.33 9.61
N ILE A 109 -8.95 -2.83 10.46
CA ILE A 109 -10.20 -3.47 10.04
C ILE A 109 -11.17 -2.44 9.46
N LEU A 110 -11.41 -1.34 10.16
CA LEU A 110 -12.32 -0.29 9.71
C LEU A 110 -11.83 0.39 8.42
N ALA A 111 -10.51 0.56 8.25
CA ALA A 111 -9.93 1.06 7.01
C ALA A 111 -10.16 0.10 5.84
N ARG A 112 -10.10 -1.21 6.08
CA ARG A 112 -10.43 -2.23 5.06
C ARG A 112 -11.91 -2.19 4.68
N GLU A 113 -12.82 -2.09 5.64
CA GLU A 113 -14.25 -1.96 5.35
C GLU A 113 -14.60 -0.66 4.60
N ALA A 114 -13.90 0.43 4.93
CA ALA A 114 -14.00 1.68 4.18
C ALA A 114 -13.51 1.52 2.74
N LEU A 115 -12.40 0.81 2.51
CA LEU A 115 -11.92 0.50 1.17
C LEU A 115 -12.92 -0.31 0.36
N ILE A 116 -13.49 -1.38 0.94
CA ILE A 116 -14.50 -2.21 0.27
C ILE A 116 -15.70 -1.37 -0.15
N SER A 117 -16.17 -0.48 0.73
CA SER A 117 -17.27 0.43 0.42
C SER A 117 -16.94 1.36 -0.75
N LEU A 118 -15.72 1.92 -0.77
CA LEU A 118 -15.27 2.78 -1.88
C LEU A 118 -15.03 2.00 -3.17
N TRP A 119 -14.56 0.75 -3.09
CA TRP A 119 -14.39 -0.11 -4.25
C TRP A 119 -15.73 -0.47 -4.88
N ARG A 120 -16.72 -0.83 -4.08
CA ARG A 120 -18.09 -1.03 -4.57
C ARG A 120 -18.62 0.22 -5.28
N ALA A 121 -18.37 1.41 -4.72
CA ALA A 121 -18.75 2.66 -5.35
C ALA A 121 -18.03 2.86 -6.70
N LEU A 122 -16.73 2.55 -6.79
CA LEU A 122 -15.98 2.59 -8.04
C LEU A 122 -16.50 1.58 -9.08
N ASP A 123 -16.86 0.37 -8.67
CA ASP A 123 -17.36 -0.68 -9.57
C ASP A 123 -18.74 -0.34 -10.14
N GLN A 124 -19.55 0.36 -9.36
CA GLN A 124 -20.90 0.77 -9.75
C GLN A 124 -20.92 2.09 -10.53
N ASP A 125 -19.81 2.82 -10.63
CA ASP A 125 -19.76 4.10 -11.33
C ASP A 125 -19.66 3.91 -12.86
N GLU A 126 -20.81 3.96 -13.52
CA GLU A 126 -20.89 3.91 -14.99
C GLU A 126 -20.15 5.07 -15.68
N ARG A 127 -19.98 6.22 -15.02
CA ARG A 127 -19.31 7.39 -15.60
C ARG A 127 -17.81 7.14 -15.68
N LEU A 128 -17.23 6.46 -14.70
CA LEU A 128 -15.84 5.98 -14.73
C LEU A 128 -15.65 5.00 -15.89
N VAL A 129 -16.57 4.04 -16.06
CA VAL A 129 -16.53 3.08 -17.19
C VAL A 129 -16.56 3.82 -18.53
N ARG A 130 -17.53 4.73 -18.73
CA ARG A 130 -17.63 5.54 -19.95
C ARG A 130 -16.36 6.35 -20.22
N ARG A 131 -15.81 7.04 -19.21
CA ARG A 131 -14.57 7.82 -19.37
C ARG A 131 -13.35 6.94 -19.67
N SER A 132 -13.28 5.77 -19.05
CA SER A 132 -12.22 4.79 -19.30
C SER A 132 -12.25 4.25 -20.73
N GLN A 133 -13.44 4.11 -21.33
CA GLN A 133 -13.61 3.72 -22.73
C GLN A 133 -13.20 4.83 -23.70
N LEU A 134 -13.39 6.10 -23.31
CA LEU A 134 -13.02 7.27 -24.10
C LEU A 134 -11.52 7.60 -24.11
N LEU A 135 -10.70 6.91 -23.31
CA LEU A 135 -9.25 7.07 -23.34
C LEU A 135 -8.70 6.67 -24.71
N SER A 136 -7.96 7.59 -25.34
CA SER A 136 -7.24 7.36 -26.59
C SER A 136 -6.16 6.29 -26.42
N GLN A 137 -5.66 5.74 -27.53
CA GLN A 137 -4.52 4.82 -27.50
C GLN A 137 -3.27 5.47 -26.90
N ASP A 138 -3.05 6.76 -27.20
CA ASP A 138 -1.97 7.58 -26.64
C ASP A 138 -2.10 7.74 -25.11
N ASP A 139 -3.29 8.09 -24.61
CA ASP A 139 -3.53 8.18 -23.15
C ASP A 139 -3.26 6.83 -22.45
N ARG A 140 -3.61 5.70 -23.08
CA ARG A 140 -3.31 4.36 -22.55
C ARG A 140 -1.82 4.05 -22.55
N GLN A 141 -1.09 4.45 -23.58
CA GLN A 141 0.36 4.29 -23.65
C GLN A 141 1.07 5.10 -22.55
N VAL A 142 0.64 6.34 -22.31
CA VAL A 142 1.19 7.17 -21.23
C VAL A 142 0.97 6.52 -19.86
N LEU A 143 -0.25 6.04 -19.59
CA LEU A 143 -0.54 5.32 -18.34
C LEU A 143 0.32 4.06 -18.21
N ALA A 144 0.46 3.26 -19.27
CA ALA A 144 1.26 2.05 -19.27
C ALA A 144 2.76 2.29 -19.05
N ALA A 145 3.29 3.41 -19.57
CA ALA A 145 4.68 3.79 -19.35
C ALA A 145 4.93 4.32 -17.94
N THR A 146 3.93 4.99 -17.33
CA THR A 146 4.12 5.81 -16.12
C THR A 146 3.63 5.16 -14.83
N THR A 147 2.75 4.15 -14.92
CA THR A 147 2.08 3.54 -13.77
C THR A 147 2.27 2.02 -13.75
N THR A 148 2.10 1.40 -12.58
CA THR A 148 2.15 -0.07 -12.43
C THR A 148 0.88 -0.75 -12.94
N ASP A 149 -0.26 -0.06 -12.90
CA ASP A 149 -1.58 -0.59 -13.23
C ASP A 149 -2.19 0.26 -14.35
N VAL A 150 -2.54 -0.38 -15.47
CA VAL A 150 -2.97 0.32 -16.70
C VAL A 150 -4.47 0.46 -16.85
N GLU A 151 -5.23 -0.35 -16.10
CA GLU A 151 -6.69 -0.25 -16.06
C GLU A 151 -7.08 0.88 -15.09
N PRO A 152 -7.82 1.92 -15.55
CA PRO A 152 -8.20 3.06 -14.72
C PRO A 152 -8.82 2.69 -13.37
N ARG A 153 -9.73 1.71 -13.36
CA ARG A 153 -10.38 1.21 -12.15
C ARG A 153 -9.36 0.64 -11.17
N GLN A 154 -8.46 -0.21 -11.66
CA GLN A 154 -7.43 -0.83 -10.82
C GLN A 154 -6.46 0.22 -10.27
N LEU A 155 -6.05 1.19 -11.10
CA LEU A 155 -5.21 2.31 -10.69
C LEU A 155 -5.83 3.09 -9.52
N LEU A 156 -7.13 3.39 -9.59
CA LEU A 156 -7.85 4.09 -8.52
C LEU A 156 -7.98 3.23 -7.25
N ARG A 157 -8.28 1.93 -7.38
CA ARG A 157 -8.33 0.99 -6.25
C ARG A 157 -6.99 0.95 -5.52
N VAL A 158 -5.87 0.85 -6.24
CA VAL A 158 -4.51 0.86 -5.68
C VAL A 158 -4.19 2.19 -4.97
N GLY A 159 -4.59 3.32 -5.55
CA GLY A 159 -4.44 4.64 -4.94
C GLY A 159 -5.22 4.79 -3.63
N LEU A 160 -6.45 4.27 -3.58
CA LEU A 160 -7.24 4.21 -2.34
C LEU A 160 -6.58 3.32 -1.29
N GLU A 161 -6.08 2.14 -1.66
CA GLU A 161 -5.35 1.27 -0.72
C GLU A 161 -4.09 1.94 -0.17
N ALA A 162 -3.34 2.68 -0.99
CA ALA A 162 -2.18 3.44 -0.52
C ALA A 162 -2.59 4.53 0.49
N THR A 163 -3.74 5.18 0.25
CA THR A 163 -4.31 6.17 1.16
C THR A 163 -4.73 5.53 2.49
N ALA A 164 -5.42 4.39 2.44
CA ALA A 164 -5.79 3.62 3.64
C ALA A 164 -4.57 3.11 4.41
N ARG A 165 -3.54 2.61 3.73
CA ARG A 165 -2.27 2.24 4.37
C ARG A 165 -1.63 3.40 5.11
N ALA A 166 -1.73 4.63 4.59
CA ALA A 166 -1.24 5.81 5.30
C ALA A 166 -1.99 5.99 6.62
N LEU A 167 -3.32 5.92 6.60
CA LEU A 167 -4.13 5.96 7.82
C LEU A 167 -3.75 4.87 8.81
N VAL A 168 -3.65 3.62 8.35
CA VAL A 168 -3.36 2.46 9.21
C VAL A 168 -1.96 2.53 9.81
N GLN A 169 -0.90 2.78 9.02
CA GLN A 169 0.46 2.86 9.56
C GLN A 169 0.64 3.96 10.60
N HIS A 170 -0.03 5.10 10.42
CA HIS A 170 0.08 6.20 11.38
C HIS A 170 -0.65 5.90 12.69
N SER A 171 -1.56 4.91 12.72
CA SER A 171 -2.17 4.45 13.98
C SER A 171 -1.15 3.78 14.91
N TYR A 172 0.00 3.32 14.41
CA TYR A 172 1.07 2.77 15.24
C TYR A 172 1.68 3.83 16.17
N LEU A 173 1.49 5.11 15.81
CA LEU A 173 1.98 6.27 16.54
C LEU A 173 0.89 6.88 17.45
N ALA A 174 -0.19 6.16 17.73
CA ALA A 174 -1.33 6.70 18.47
C ALA A 174 -0.95 7.33 19.82
N SER A 175 0.09 6.84 20.50
CA SER A 175 0.59 7.44 21.75
C SER A 175 1.24 8.83 21.60
N GLN A 176 1.60 9.21 20.37
CA GLN A 176 2.12 10.54 20.03
C GLN A 176 1.02 11.49 19.55
N LEU A 177 -0.22 11.00 19.46
CA LEU A 177 -1.33 11.71 18.86
C LEU A 177 -2.28 12.26 19.94
N PRO A 178 -2.83 13.46 19.74
CA PRO A 178 -3.76 14.09 20.68
C PRO A 178 -5.21 13.63 20.48
N TYR A 179 -5.44 12.59 19.66
CA TYR A 179 -6.77 12.21 19.19
C TYR A 179 -7.35 11.09 20.07
N PRO A 180 -8.41 11.35 20.87
CA PRO A 180 -8.99 10.38 21.79
C PRO A 180 -9.83 9.31 21.08
N THR A 181 -10.36 9.60 19.89
CA THR A 181 -11.23 8.69 19.14
C THR A 181 -10.66 8.35 17.77
N VAL A 182 -11.07 7.20 17.24
CA VAL A 182 -10.70 6.73 15.89
C VAL A 182 -11.16 7.71 14.81
N ALA A 183 -12.33 8.34 15.00
CA ALA A 183 -12.86 9.33 14.08
C ALA A 183 -12.02 10.63 14.09
N GLU A 184 -11.74 11.16 15.28
CA GLU A 184 -10.88 12.34 15.45
C GLU A 184 -9.46 12.08 14.93
N PHE A 185 -8.95 10.86 15.07
CA PHE A 185 -7.67 10.45 14.50
C PHE A 185 -7.65 10.58 12.97
N ALA A 186 -8.63 9.99 12.27
CA ALA A 186 -8.67 10.05 10.81
C ALA A 186 -8.86 11.48 10.30
N GLN A 187 -9.75 12.25 10.92
CA GLN A 187 -9.98 13.66 10.60
C GLN A 187 -8.75 14.52 10.90
N GLY A 188 -8.09 14.27 12.02
CA GLY A 188 -6.89 14.97 12.46
C GLY A 188 -5.71 14.74 11.52
N LEU A 189 -5.47 13.50 11.08
CA LEU A 189 -4.43 13.21 10.07
C LEU A 189 -4.72 13.91 8.73
N ARG A 190 -6.00 13.97 8.33
CA ARG A 190 -6.43 14.70 7.13
C ARG A 190 -6.16 16.19 7.25
N ALA A 191 -6.66 16.82 8.32
CA ALA A 191 -6.48 18.25 8.58
C ALA A 191 -4.99 18.62 8.71
N SER A 192 -4.18 17.70 9.24
CA SER A 192 -2.73 17.84 9.38
C SER A 192 -1.94 17.67 8.07
N GLY A 193 -2.59 17.27 6.97
CA GLY A 193 -1.91 17.05 5.68
C GLY A 193 -0.96 15.86 5.69
N ILE A 194 -1.15 14.88 6.59
CA ILE A 194 -0.26 13.71 6.73
C ILE A 194 -0.28 12.85 5.47
N PHE A 195 -1.46 12.64 4.85
CA PHE A 195 -1.58 11.92 3.58
C PHE A 195 -0.76 12.56 2.46
N THR A 196 -0.76 13.89 2.37
CA THR A 196 0.07 14.64 1.41
C THR A 196 1.55 14.49 1.74
N SER A 197 1.91 14.51 3.03
CA SER A 197 3.29 14.32 3.49
C SER A 197 3.82 12.92 3.10
N VAL A 198 3.00 11.88 3.23
CA VAL A 198 3.33 10.52 2.75
C VAL A 198 3.55 10.54 1.24
N ALA A 199 2.56 11.02 0.47
CA ALA A 199 2.58 10.99 -1.00
C ALA A 199 3.75 11.76 -1.63
N THR A 200 4.30 12.75 -0.93
CA THR A 200 5.35 13.63 -1.47
C THR A 200 6.74 13.35 -0.89
N THR A 201 6.82 12.88 0.37
CA THR A 201 8.10 12.75 1.09
C THR A 201 8.61 11.32 1.10
N TRP A 202 7.73 10.32 1.15
CA TRP A 202 8.15 8.92 1.15
C TRP A 202 8.52 8.51 -0.28
N TYR A 203 9.46 7.57 -0.41
CA TYR A 203 9.64 6.90 -1.70
C TYR A 203 8.56 5.82 -1.88
N TRP A 204 8.17 5.52 -3.11
CA TRP A 204 6.92 4.84 -3.47
C TRP A 204 6.82 3.41 -2.92
N GLU A 205 7.94 2.74 -2.67
CA GLU A 205 7.96 1.38 -2.13
C GLU A 205 7.99 1.37 -0.59
N LEU A 206 8.50 2.44 0.03
CA LEU A 206 8.72 2.51 1.48
C LEU A 206 7.45 2.20 2.25
N GLN A 207 6.34 2.81 1.83
CA GLN A 207 5.06 2.66 2.50
C GLN A 207 4.59 1.21 2.47
N ALA A 208 4.56 0.59 1.29
CA ALA A 208 4.08 -0.78 1.11
C ALA A 208 4.95 -1.79 1.87
N SER A 209 6.26 -1.69 1.71
CA SER A 209 7.24 -2.63 2.26
C SER A 209 7.35 -2.55 3.79
N SER A 210 7.29 -1.34 4.37
CA SER A 210 7.23 -1.14 5.82
C SER A 210 5.87 -1.53 6.41
N TYR A 211 4.76 -1.29 5.70
CA TYR A 211 3.42 -1.70 6.12
C TYR A 211 3.32 -3.22 6.27
N ARG A 212 3.80 -3.97 5.28
CA ARG A 212 3.84 -5.46 5.31
C ARG A 212 4.65 -6.03 6.48
N ARG A 213 5.45 -5.19 7.16
CA ARG A 213 6.31 -5.59 8.27
C ARG A 213 5.91 -4.95 9.61
N GLY A 214 4.80 -4.22 9.65
CA GLY A 214 4.36 -3.49 10.84
C GLY A 214 5.38 -2.45 11.30
N MET A 215 5.99 -1.71 10.37
CA MET A 215 6.98 -0.68 10.66
C MET A 215 6.48 0.69 10.21
N ILE A 216 6.89 1.75 10.92
CA ILE A 216 6.75 3.14 10.46
C ILE A 216 8.00 3.96 10.87
N PRO A 217 8.72 4.59 9.93
CA PRO A 217 9.97 5.32 10.20
C PRO A 217 9.77 6.82 10.45
N VAL A 218 8.70 7.20 11.15
CA VAL A 218 8.41 8.61 11.44
C VAL A 218 8.01 8.80 12.89
N ARG A 219 8.24 10.03 13.37
CA ARG A 219 7.73 10.56 14.63
C ARG A 219 6.87 11.77 14.34
N LEU A 220 5.84 11.95 15.15
CA LEU A 220 4.92 13.07 15.05
C LEU A 220 5.16 14.06 16.19
N GLU A 221 5.01 15.33 15.86
CA GLU A 221 5.00 16.44 16.81
C GLU A 221 3.65 17.13 16.73
N THR A 222 3.04 17.40 17.89
CA THR A 222 1.83 18.21 18.00
C THR A 222 2.15 19.68 17.81
N ARG A 223 1.24 20.40 17.15
CA ARG A 223 1.26 21.85 17.03
C ARG A 223 -0.14 22.42 17.27
N PRO A 224 -0.23 23.62 17.85
CA PRO A 224 -1.49 24.36 17.83
C PRO A 224 -1.88 24.63 16.38
N GLY A 225 -3.11 24.28 16.03
CA GLY A 225 -3.74 24.60 14.77
C GLY A 225 -4.11 26.08 14.69
N ARG A 226 -4.50 26.51 13.49
CA ARG A 226 -4.93 27.90 13.22
C ARG A 226 -6.44 28.10 13.32
N GLY A 227 -7.19 27.05 13.65
CA GLY A 227 -8.64 27.09 13.77
C GLY A 227 -9.11 27.86 15.01
N PRO A 228 -10.33 28.43 14.99
CA PRO A 228 -10.91 29.17 16.11
C PRO A 228 -11.08 28.32 17.38
N ASP A 229 -11.17 26.99 17.23
CA ASP A 229 -11.41 26.04 18.32
C ASP A 229 -10.13 25.48 18.95
N GLY A 230 -8.95 26.00 18.57
CA GLY A 230 -7.67 25.51 19.11
C GLY A 230 -7.33 24.08 18.68
N GLU A 231 -7.79 23.66 17.50
CA GLU A 231 -7.53 22.33 16.93
C GLU A 231 -6.05 21.93 17.07
N VAL A 232 -5.77 20.69 17.50
CA VAL A 232 -4.38 20.20 17.58
C VAL A 232 -4.04 19.46 16.29
N LEU A 233 -3.05 19.99 15.57
CA LEU A 233 -2.51 19.37 14.36
C LEU A 233 -1.24 18.61 14.66
N VAL A 234 -0.88 17.67 13.80
CA VAL A 234 0.37 16.91 13.89
C VAL A 234 1.21 17.10 12.64
N ARG A 235 2.52 16.92 12.76
CA ARG A 235 3.44 16.93 11.62
C ARG A 235 4.58 15.97 11.86
N TYR A 236 5.27 15.57 10.80
CA TYR A 236 6.55 14.87 10.96
C TYR A 236 7.56 15.76 11.68
N SER A 237 8.31 15.16 12.60
CA SER A 237 9.49 15.79 13.19
C SER A 237 10.52 16.18 12.13
N GLY A 238 11.36 17.17 12.43
CA GLY A 238 12.43 17.58 11.53
C GLY A 238 13.36 16.41 11.16
N GLU A 239 13.71 15.61 12.16
CA GLU A 239 14.55 14.42 12.00
C GLU A 239 13.92 13.37 11.07
N SER A 240 12.62 13.12 11.20
CA SER A 240 11.90 12.19 10.30
C SER A 240 11.91 12.70 8.86
N LEU A 241 11.70 14.01 8.64
CA LEU A 241 11.75 14.60 7.30
C LEU A 241 13.13 14.50 6.66
N GLU A 242 14.19 14.77 7.43
CA GLU A 242 15.58 14.64 6.96
C GLU A 242 15.91 13.19 6.59
N THR A 243 15.54 12.25 7.46
CA THR A 243 15.78 10.82 7.24
C THR A 243 15.03 10.30 6.01
N LEU A 244 13.73 10.62 5.88
CA LEU A 244 12.93 10.22 4.71
C LEU A 244 13.49 10.81 3.40
N ARG A 245 13.91 12.07 3.41
CA ARG A 245 14.55 12.71 2.24
C ARG A 245 15.86 12.01 1.88
N ALA A 246 16.71 11.71 2.87
CA ALA A 246 17.96 11.00 2.65
C ALA A 246 17.73 9.60 2.07
N MET A 247 16.75 8.86 2.60
CA MET A 247 16.34 7.56 2.04
C MET A 247 15.89 7.71 0.59
N LYS A 248 14.98 8.65 0.31
CA LYS A 248 14.44 8.90 -1.04
C LYS A 248 15.56 9.24 -2.03
N PHE A 249 16.49 10.13 -1.69
CA PHE A 249 17.60 10.48 -2.56
C PHE A 249 18.55 9.31 -2.83
N ARG A 250 18.83 8.47 -1.82
CA ARG A 250 19.65 7.27 -2.02
C ARG A 250 18.98 6.27 -2.93
N THR A 251 17.67 6.06 -2.79
CA THR A 251 16.90 5.18 -3.68
C THR A 251 16.94 5.67 -5.13
N ILE A 252 16.74 6.97 -5.36
CA ILE A 252 16.81 7.57 -6.70
C ILE A 252 18.22 7.43 -7.29
N ALA A 253 19.26 7.78 -6.52
CA ALA A 253 20.65 7.67 -6.96
C ALA A 253 21.02 6.22 -7.32
N SER A 254 20.61 5.24 -6.51
CA SER A 254 20.82 3.82 -6.79
C SER A 254 20.13 3.38 -8.08
N ALA A 255 18.91 3.86 -8.35
CA ALA A 255 18.19 3.55 -9.57
C ALA A 255 18.89 4.12 -10.82
N HIS A 256 19.37 5.38 -10.74
CA HIS A 256 20.15 6.01 -11.80
C HIS A 256 21.50 5.32 -12.02
N GLU A 257 22.16 4.83 -10.97
CA GLU A 257 23.44 4.11 -11.09
C GLU A 257 23.25 2.79 -11.86
N VAL A 258 22.21 2.01 -11.53
CA VAL A 258 21.90 0.74 -12.20
C VAL A 258 21.60 0.97 -13.69
N ILE A 259 20.75 1.94 -14.02
CA ILE A 259 20.45 2.27 -15.42
C ILE A 259 21.65 2.89 -16.13
N GLY A 260 22.40 3.77 -15.46
CA GLY A 260 23.60 4.38 -16.01
C GLY A 260 24.63 3.32 -16.42
N ARG A 261 24.86 2.31 -15.58
CA ARG A 261 25.72 1.16 -15.91
C ARG A 261 25.18 0.40 -17.13
N ALA A 262 23.90 0.04 -17.12
CA ALA A 262 23.27 -0.71 -18.20
C ALA A 262 23.36 0.01 -19.56
N VAL A 263 23.15 1.32 -19.58
CA VAL A 263 23.16 2.13 -20.81
C VAL A 263 24.59 2.43 -21.26
N HIS A 264 25.49 2.79 -20.33
CA HIS A 264 26.83 3.28 -20.71
C HIS A 264 27.90 2.19 -20.79
N GLU A 265 27.86 1.18 -19.92
CA GLU A 265 28.86 0.10 -19.86
C GLU A 265 28.43 -1.11 -20.68
N GLU A 266 27.13 -1.41 -20.72
CA GLU A 266 26.59 -2.59 -21.44
C GLU A 266 25.93 -2.24 -22.78
N HIS A 267 25.86 -0.94 -23.11
CA HIS A 267 25.31 -0.42 -24.37
C HIS A 267 23.86 -0.87 -24.66
N LEU A 268 23.08 -1.12 -23.61
CA LEU A 268 21.66 -1.46 -23.74
C LEU A 268 20.82 -0.22 -24.03
N GLY A 269 19.76 -0.38 -24.82
CA GLY A 269 18.69 0.62 -24.87
C GLY A 269 18.01 0.74 -23.50
N LEU A 270 17.44 1.91 -23.18
CA LEU A 270 16.83 2.12 -21.85
C LEU A 270 15.70 1.14 -21.55
N ALA A 271 14.87 0.81 -22.54
CA ALA A 271 13.81 -0.20 -22.38
C ALA A 271 14.39 -1.60 -22.07
N GLU A 272 15.47 -1.98 -22.75
CA GLU A 272 16.17 -3.26 -22.54
C GLU A 272 16.87 -3.29 -21.17
N ALA A 273 17.48 -2.18 -20.76
CA ALA A 273 18.10 -2.01 -19.45
C ALA A 273 17.07 -2.19 -18.32
N VAL A 274 15.91 -1.53 -18.43
CA VAL A 274 14.81 -1.66 -17.46
C VAL A 274 14.30 -3.11 -17.41
N GLN A 275 14.15 -3.77 -18.56
CA GLN A 275 13.71 -5.16 -18.59
C GLN A 275 14.73 -6.11 -17.97
N LYS A 276 16.01 -5.95 -18.30
CA LYS A 276 17.10 -6.78 -17.78
C LYS A 276 17.28 -6.62 -16.28
N TYR A 277 17.25 -5.37 -15.80
CA TYR A 277 17.48 -5.03 -14.41
C TYR A 277 16.20 -4.93 -13.59
N HIS A 278 15.08 -5.47 -14.07
CA HIS A 278 13.79 -5.43 -13.39
C HIS A 278 13.87 -5.88 -11.91
N HIS A 279 14.62 -6.95 -11.61
CA HIS A 279 14.79 -7.43 -10.24
C HIS A 279 15.72 -6.58 -9.37
N ASP A 280 16.72 -5.93 -9.97
CA ASP A 280 17.67 -5.06 -9.25
C ASP A 280 17.10 -3.65 -9.04
N LEU A 281 16.24 -3.20 -9.96
CA LEU A 281 15.54 -1.93 -9.88
C LEU A 281 14.27 -2.02 -9.04
N ASP A 282 13.62 -3.19 -8.94
CA ASP A 282 12.23 -3.28 -8.51
C ASP A 282 11.30 -2.39 -9.38
N ASP A 283 10.00 -2.71 -9.50
CA ASP A 283 9.11 -1.90 -10.37
C ASP A 283 8.98 -0.45 -9.88
N VAL A 284 9.23 -0.22 -8.59
CA VAL A 284 9.21 1.11 -8.01
C VAL A 284 10.47 1.90 -8.31
N ALA A 285 11.67 1.31 -8.21
CA ALA A 285 12.87 2.07 -8.58
C ALA A 285 13.02 2.19 -10.10
N LYS A 286 12.33 1.39 -10.92
CA LYS A 286 12.13 1.69 -12.35
C LYS A 286 11.56 3.09 -12.56
N GLN A 287 10.49 3.48 -11.87
CA GLN A 287 9.91 4.82 -12.07
C GLN A 287 10.88 5.94 -11.65
N TYR A 288 11.77 5.69 -10.68
CA TYR A 288 12.85 6.63 -10.36
C TYR A 288 13.95 6.62 -11.42
N ALA A 289 14.29 5.45 -11.95
CA ALA A 289 15.32 5.30 -12.96
C ALA A 289 14.99 6.04 -14.27
N LEU A 290 13.70 6.24 -14.54
CA LEU A 290 13.18 6.97 -15.69
C LEU A 290 13.03 8.48 -15.46
N LEU A 291 13.33 8.99 -14.25
CA LEU A 291 13.25 10.43 -14.00
C LEU A 291 14.43 11.16 -14.64
N PRO A 292 14.18 12.30 -15.30
CA PRO A 292 15.24 13.22 -15.68
C PRO A 292 16.12 13.61 -14.48
N GLU A 293 17.40 13.85 -14.75
CA GLU A 293 18.34 14.30 -13.73
C GLU A 293 17.86 15.63 -13.12
N GLY A 294 17.82 15.70 -11.79
CA GLY A 294 17.34 16.87 -11.05
C GLY A 294 15.81 16.96 -10.89
N GLU A 295 15.03 16.09 -11.52
CA GLU A 295 13.59 16.06 -11.29
C GLU A 295 13.25 15.39 -9.95
N ALA A 296 12.44 16.06 -9.13
CA ALA A 296 11.99 15.51 -7.86
C ALA A 296 10.72 14.64 -8.07
N PRO A 297 10.71 13.37 -7.63
CA PRO A 297 9.55 12.52 -7.78
C PRO A 297 8.34 13.04 -7.01
N ARG A 298 7.23 13.23 -7.72
CA ARG A 298 5.93 13.63 -7.17
C ARG A 298 4.91 12.53 -7.42
N CYS A 299 4.16 12.14 -6.40
CA CYS A 299 3.00 11.26 -6.59
C CYS A 299 2.03 11.91 -7.58
N LEU A 300 1.58 11.13 -8.59
CA LEU A 300 0.67 11.61 -9.63
C LEU A 300 -0.63 12.17 -9.02
N ALA A 301 -1.16 11.52 -7.98
CA ALA A 301 -2.38 11.96 -7.31
C ALA A 301 -2.21 13.27 -6.53
N ALA A 302 -0.98 13.60 -6.12
CA ALA A 302 -0.67 14.84 -5.40
C ALA A 302 -0.32 16.01 -6.34
N MET A 303 -0.25 15.78 -7.65
CA MET A 303 0.04 16.84 -8.62
C MET A 303 -1.20 17.72 -8.81
N PRO A 304 -1.08 19.06 -8.68
CA PRO A 304 -2.18 19.96 -8.99
C PRO A 304 -2.48 19.93 -10.48
N VAL A 305 -3.73 19.64 -10.82
CA VAL A 305 -4.25 19.51 -12.19
C VAL A 305 -5.44 20.43 -12.35
N THR A 306 -5.65 20.94 -13.56
CA THR A 306 -6.83 21.75 -13.90
C THR A 306 -7.69 20.98 -14.90
N VAL A 307 -8.92 20.65 -14.50
CA VAL A 307 -9.91 20.00 -15.36
C VAL A 307 -11.15 20.88 -15.36
N ASP A 308 -11.64 21.23 -16.56
CA ASP A 308 -12.82 22.08 -16.74
C ASP A 308 -12.80 23.39 -15.92
N GLY A 309 -11.61 24.02 -15.84
CA GLY A 309 -11.39 25.26 -15.10
C GLY A 309 -11.24 25.12 -13.58
N THR A 310 -11.38 23.91 -13.03
CA THR A 310 -11.22 23.63 -11.61
C THR A 310 -9.85 23.04 -11.32
N ARG A 311 -9.08 23.68 -10.42
CA ARG A 311 -7.78 23.19 -9.98
C ARG A 311 -7.91 22.35 -8.71
N PHE A 312 -7.50 21.09 -8.75
CA PHE A 312 -7.54 20.18 -7.59
C PHE A 312 -6.39 19.17 -7.62
N THR A 313 -6.37 18.26 -6.64
CA THR A 313 -5.48 17.09 -6.63
C THR A 313 -6.34 15.85 -6.39
N VAL A 314 -6.11 14.78 -7.15
CA VAL A 314 -6.84 13.50 -6.98
C VAL A 314 -6.67 12.93 -5.56
N LEU A 315 -5.50 13.14 -4.95
CA LEU A 315 -5.21 12.71 -3.59
C LEU A 315 -6.18 13.32 -2.58
N ALA A 316 -6.49 14.62 -2.69
CA ALA A 316 -7.42 15.27 -1.77
C ALA A 316 -8.81 14.60 -1.83
N THR A 317 -9.33 14.38 -3.04
CA THR A 317 -10.60 13.68 -3.26
C THR A 317 -10.60 12.26 -2.68
N ALA A 318 -9.51 11.51 -2.88
CA ALA A 318 -9.35 10.16 -2.32
C ALA A 318 -9.28 10.17 -0.78
N VAL A 319 -8.57 11.13 -0.20
CA VAL A 319 -8.44 11.29 1.26
C VAL A 319 -9.78 11.66 1.89
N ASP A 320 -10.50 12.60 1.31
CA ASP A 320 -11.82 13.01 1.80
C ASP A 320 -12.79 11.84 1.79
N ALA A 321 -12.91 11.16 0.64
CA ALA A 321 -13.77 10.00 0.51
C ALA A 321 -13.43 8.89 1.52
N LEU A 322 -12.15 8.55 1.66
CA LEU A 322 -11.69 7.54 2.62
C LEU A 322 -12.02 7.93 4.06
N VAL A 323 -11.64 9.14 4.48
CA VAL A 323 -11.82 9.58 5.87
C VAL A 323 -13.29 9.70 6.22
N GLU A 324 -14.11 10.23 5.30
CA GLU A 324 -15.56 10.32 5.52
C GLU A 324 -16.22 8.95 5.60
N THR A 325 -15.83 8.01 4.73
CA THR A 325 -16.36 6.64 4.74
C THR A 325 -15.93 5.91 6.02
N PHE A 326 -14.66 6.05 6.40
CA PHE A 326 -14.10 5.47 7.62
C PHE A 326 -14.81 5.96 8.88
N VAL A 327 -14.99 7.27 9.03
CA VAL A 327 -15.73 7.86 10.17
C VAL A 327 -17.17 7.40 10.18
N ARG A 328 -17.81 7.32 9.02
CA ARG A 328 -19.21 6.92 8.88
C ARG A 328 -19.47 5.46 9.24
N LEU A 329 -18.53 4.56 8.93
CA LEU A 329 -18.64 3.13 9.23
C LEU A 329 -18.30 2.81 10.69
N GLN A 330 -17.59 3.69 11.40
CA GLN A 330 -17.20 3.48 12.80
C GLN A 330 -18.35 3.04 13.75
N PRO A 331 -19.58 3.60 13.71
CA PRO A 331 -20.67 3.12 14.53
C PRO A 331 -21.19 1.71 14.14
N THR A 332 -21.08 1.32 12.86
CA THR A 332 -21.68 0.10 12.30
C THR A 332 -20.73 -1.10 12.26
N VAL A 333 -19.41 -0.89 12.25
CA VAL A 333 -18.44 -2.00 12.33
C VAL A 333 -18.08 -2.27 13.79
N LYS A 334 -18.34 -3.48 14.26
CA LYS A 334 -17.87 -3.94 15.58
C LYS A 334 -16.72 -4.91 15.38
N VAL A 335 -15.64 -4.69 16.13
CA VAL A 335 -14.44 -5.53 16.07
C VAL A 335 -14.38 -6.37 17.33
N LYS A 336 -14.31 -7.70 17.16
CA LYS A 336 -14.26 -8.66 18.27
C LYS A 336 -13.08 -9.61 18.05
N GLU A 337 -12.28 -9.82 19.09
CA GLU A 337 -11.27 -10.88 19.05
C GLU A 337 -11.98 -12.24 19.05
N ALA A 338 -11.58 -13.12 18.15
CA ALA A 338 -12.05 -14.49 18.17
C ALA A 338 -11.61 -15.14 19.49
N ASP A 339 -12.53 -15.86 20.14
CA ASP A 339 -12.17 -16.70 21.28
C ASP A 339 -11.09 -17.69 20.84
N ALA A 340 -10.17 -18.04 21.75
CA ALA A 340 -9.14 -19.03 21.49
C ALA A 340 -9.80 -20.38 21.16
N ALA A 341 -10.06 -20.63 19.88
CA ALA A 341 -10.60 -21.89 19.43
C ALA A 341 -9.53 -22.96 19.64
N THR A 342 -9.87 -23.99 20.42
CA THR A 342 -9.20 -25.29 20.36
C THR A 342 -9.20 -25.77 18.91
N ASP A 343 -8.03 -26.16 18.43
CA ASP A 343 -7.78 -26.68 17.08
C ASP A 343 -8.92 -27.60 16.62
N GLY A 344 -9.72 -27.10 15.68
CA GLY A 344 -10.80 -27.82 15.04
C GLY A 344 -10.27 -28.47 13.77
N ALA A 345 -10.14 -29.80 13.83
CA ALA A 345 -9.61 -30.73 12.86
C ALA A 345 -9.70 -30.35 11.36
N ASP A 346 -8.57 -30.60 10.69
CA ASP A 346 -8.38 -30.70 9.25
C ASP A 346 -9.55 -31.41 8.53
N SER A 347 -10.06 -30.76 7.48
CA SER A 347 -10.61 -31.47 6.33
C SER A 347 -9.81 -31.09 5.09
N VAL A 348 -8.89 -31.98 4.71
CA VAL A 348 -8.14 -31.87 3.45
C VAL A 348 -9.01 -32.44 2.33
N SER A 349 -9.42 -31.60 1.37
CA SER A 349 -9.76 -32.07 0.03
C SER A 349 -9.53 -31.03 -1.07
N GLU A 350 -9.01 -31.52 -2.18
CA GLU A 350 -8.94 -31.02 -3.57
C GLU A 350 -8.39 -29.64 -3.96
N ASP A 351 -8.03 -28.71 -3.08
CA ASP A 351 -7.24 -27.57 -3.57
C ASP A 351 -6.09 -27.17 -2.64
N GLU A 352 -5.24 -28.14 -2.28
CA GLU A 352 -3.90 -27.91 -1.71
C GLU A 352 -2.97 -27.07 -2.61
N ARG A 353 -3.43 -26.77 -3.84
CA ARG A 353 -2.81 -25.89 -4.83
C ARG A 353 -3.17 -24.43 -4.64
N ILE A 354 -4.18 -24.14 -3.80
CA ILE A 354 -4.64 -22.79 -3.50
C ILE A 354 -4.06 -22.32 -2.17
N PHE A 355 -3.69 -21.05 -2.12
CA PHE A 355 -3.39 -20.34 -0.88
C PHE A 355 -3.69 -18.84 -1.09
N HIS A 356 -3.71 -18.09 0.01
CA HIS A 356 -3.93 -16.65 -0.04
C HIS A 356 -2.64 -15.88 0.26
N VAL A 357 -2.49 -14.77 -0.45
CA VAL A 357 -1.46 -13.76 -0.20
C VAL A 357 -2.17 -12.45 0.12
N PRO A 358 -2.57 -12.23 1.38
CA PRO A 358 -3.47 -11.13 1.75
C PRO A 358 -2.85 -9.72 1.57
N ASP A 359 -1.54 -9.62 1.48
CA ASP A 359 -0.79 -8.36 1.42
C ASP A 359 -0.27 -7.99 0.02
N MET A 360 -0.75 -8.66 -1.05
CA MET A 360 -0.61 -8.19 -2.44
C MET A 360 -1.72 -7.21 -2.81
N ASN A 361 -1.33 -6.07 -3.41
CA ASN A 361 -2.14 -4.86 -3.47
C ASN A 361 -2.14 -4.17 -4.85
N CYS A 362 -1.25 -4.57 -5.75
CA CYS A 362 -1.16 -4.04 -7.11
C CYS A 362 -0.63 -5.12 -8.06
N LYS A 363 -0.65 -4.84 -9.37
CA LYS A 363 -0.07 -5.71 -10.39
C LYS A 363 1.39 -6.09 -10.12
N HIS A 364 2.21 -5.15 -9.64
CA HIS A 364 3.59 -5.46 -9.27
C HIS A 364 3.68 -6.56 -8.20
N CYS A 365 2.78 -6.56 -7.20
CA CYS A 365 2.75 -7.62 -6.21
C CYS A 365 2.39 -8.98 -6.83
N THR A 366 1.42 -9.01 -7.75
CA THR A 366 1.03 -10.27 -8.42
C THR A 366 2.17 -10.82 -9.28
N ASP A 367 2.87 -9.93 -9.98
CA ASP A 367 4.00 -10.30 -10.83
C ASP A 367 5.18 -10.79 -9.97
N THR A 368 5.44 -10.16 -8.83
CA THR A 368 6.48 -10.58 -7.87
C THR A 368 6.18 -11.95 -7.24
N VAL A 369 4.94 -12.17 -6.79
CA VAL A 369 4.52 -13.47 -6.23
C VAL A 369 4.64 -14.57 -7.29
N ARG A 370 4.16 -14.31 -8.51
CA ARG A 370 4.30 -15.23 -9.64
C ARG A 370 5.77 -15.55 -9.93
N ALA A 371 6.61 -14.53 -10.09
CA ALA A 371 8.03 -14.70 -10.39
C ALA A 371 8.78 -15.46 -9.28
N SER A 372 8.41 -15.23 -8.01
CA SER A 372 9.01 -15.94 -6.87
C SER A 372 8.70 -17.44 -6.91
N LEU A 373 7.48 -17.82 -7.32
CA LEU A 373 7.07 -19.22 -7.44
C LEU A 373 7.66 -19.87 -8.70
N GLU A 374 7.55 -19.22 -9.85
CA GLU A 374 8.06 -19.72 -11.13
C GLU A 374 9.59 -19.84 -11.12
N GLY A 375 10.30 -18.94 -10.42
CA GLY A 375 11.74 -19.02 -10.19
C GLY A 375 12.18 -20.25 -9.38
N GLN A 376 11.28 -20.85 -8.60
CA GLN A 376 11.50 -22.12 -7.91
C GLN A 376 11.01 -23.33 -8.72
N GLY A 377 10.52 -23.12 -9.94
CA GLY A 377 10.04 -24.17 -10.84
C GLY A 377 8.58 -24.59 -10.62
N PHE A 378 7.79 -23.81 -9.88
CA PHE A 378 6.36 -24.06 -9.69
C PHE A 378 5.54 -23.42 -10.82
N ALA A 379 4.63 -24.19 -11.43
CA ALA A 379 3.71 -23.65 -12.43
C ALA A 379 2.58 -22.89 -11.73
N VAL A 380 2.39 -21.61 -12.07
CA VAL A 380 1.36 -20.74 -11.49
C VAL A 380 0.23 -20.56 -12.49
N SER A 381 -0.95 -21.11 -12.19
CA SER A 381 -2.12 -20.99 -13.06
C SER A 381 -2.90 -19.69 -12.83
N GLU A 382 -2.88 -19.15 -11.60
CA GLU A 382 -3.66 -17.97 -11.24
C GLU A 382 -2.99 -17.17 -10.12
N VAL A 383 -3.04 -15.84 -10.23
CA VAL A 383 -2.79 -14.89 -9.14
C VAL A 383 -3.87 -13.82 -9.23
N ASP A 384 -4.85 -13.89 -8.33
CA ASP A 384 -6.01 -13.01 -8.29
C ASP A 384 -5.84 -11.94 -7.21
N LEU A 385 -5.73 -10.69 -7.66
CA LEU A 385 -5.51 -9.53 -6.80
C LEU A 385 -6.73 -9.12 -5.96
N GLU A 386 -7.94 -9.41 -6.43
CA GLU A 386 -9.20 -9.04 -5.77
C GLU A 386 -9.47 -9.99 -4.60
N THR A 387 -9.43 -11.30 -4.87
CA THR A 387 -9.68 -12.35 -3.86
C THR A 387 -8.42 -12.73 -3.06
N LYS A 388 -7.27 -12.13 -3.38
CA LYS A 388 -5.96 -12.43 -2.79
C LYS A 388 -5.55 -13.89 -2.96
N ARG A 389 -6.09 -14.57 -3.98
CA ARG A 389 -5.94 -16.02 -4.20
C ARG A 389 -4.77 -16.31 -5.14
N VAL A 390 -3.97 -17.32 -4.81
CA VAL A 390 -2.93 -17.87 -5.68
C VAL A 390 -3.19 -19.34 -5.91
N ARG A 391 -3.12 -19.78 -7.17
CA ARG A 391 -3.19 -21.19 -7.56
C ARG A 391 -1.88 -21.62 -8.22
N ALA A 392 -1.15 -22.53 -7.59
CA ALA A 392 0.10 -23.07 -8.09
C ALA A 392 0.17 -24.59 -7.93
N ASP A 393 0.85 -25.24 -8.87
CA ASP A 393 0.94 -26.71 -8.90
C ASP A 393 2.04 -27.22 -7.96
N PHE A 394 1.63 -27.91 -6.90
CA PHE A 394 2.51 -28.62 -5.99
C PHE A 394 2.30 -30.13 -6.13
N ARG A 395 3.39 -30.90 -6.16
CA ARG A 395 3.34 -32.37 -6.26
C ARG A 395 3.52 -33.07 -4.90
N THR A 396 3.99 -32.34 -3.89
CA THR A 396 4.23 -32.84 -2.52
C THR A 396 4.02 -31.72 -1.50
N LYS A 397 3.85 -32.10 -0.22
CA LYS A 397 3.78 -31.14 0.89
C LYS A 397 5.06 -30.31 1.03
N ASP A 398 6.22 -30.95 0.91
CA ASP A 398 7.53 -30.26 1.01
C ASP A 398 7.70 -29.22 -0.11
N ALA A 399 7.25 -29.54 -1.32
CA ALA A 399 7.24 -28.60 -2.44
C ALA A 399 6.33 -27.39 -2.16
N ARG A 400 5.19 -27.61 -1.50
CA ARG A 400 4.28 -26.53 -1.08
C ARG A 400 4.91 -25.64 -0.02
N GLU A 401 5.55 -26.20 1.01
CA GLU A 401 6.23 -25.41 2.03
C GLU A 401 7.40 -24.60 1.43
N LEU A 402 8.16 -25.18 0.50
CA LEU A 402 9.19 -24.45 -0.23
C LEU A 402 8.62 -23.27 -1.04
N ALA A 403 7.46 -23.46 -1.67
CA ALA A 403 6.75 -22.39 -2.37
C ALA A 403 6.29 -21.29 -1.41
N TYR A 404 5.77 -21.67 -0.23
CA TYR A 404 5.36 -20.73 0.80
C TYR A 404 6.55 -19.92 1.32
N ASP A 405 7.68 -20.56 1.55
CA ASP A 405 8.92 -19.90 1.99
C ASP A 405 9.45 -18.94 0.93
N ALA A 406 9.37 -19.29 -0.36
CA ALA A 406 9.74 -18.37 -1.44
C ALA A 406 8.89 -17.08 -1.43
N VAL A 407 7.57 -17.19 -1.22
CA VAL A 407 6.66 -16.04 -1.12
C VAL A 407 6.95 -15.22 0.15
N ARG A 408 7.24 -15.88 1.28
CA ARG A 408 7.63 -15.22 2.54
C ARG A 408 8.96 -14.48 2.41
N ASP A 409 9.93 -15.07 1.70
CA ASP A 409 11.23 -14.45 1.43
C ASP A 409 11.11 -13.23 0.51
N ALA A 410 10.15 -13.22 -0.41
CA ALA A 410 9.74 -12.04 -1.17
C ALA A 410 9.04 -10.98 -0.30
N GLY A 411 8.74 -11.30 0.96
CA GLY A 411 8.21 -10.37 1.95
C GLY A 411 6.69 -10.25 1.95
N TYR A 412 6.00 -11.31 1.53
CA TYR A 412 4.55 -11.45 1.57
C TYR A 412 4.11 -12.48 2.62
N THR A 413 2.86 -12.39 3.03
CA THR A 413 2.25 -13.34 3.95
C THR A 413 1.58 -14.47 3.17
N VAL A 414 1.64 -15.69 3.68
CA VAL A 414 0.97 -16.85 3.09
C VAL A 414 -0.03 -17.41 4.08
N ILE A 415 -1.28 -17.58 3.64
CA ILE A 415 -2.33 -18.28 4.39
C ILE A 415 -2.75 -19.50 3.58
N PRO A 416 -2.51 -20.73 4.07
CA PRO A 416 -2.98 -21.93 3.39
C PRO A 416 -4.49 -21.94 3.19
N PHE A 417 -4.98 -22.46 2.06
CA PHE A 417 -6.42 -22.55 1.81
C PHE A 417 -7.08 -23.50 2.82
N GLY A 418 -8.21 -23.08 3.40
CA GLY A 418 -8.92 -23.83 4.45
C GLY A 418 -8.28 -23.72 5.85
N ALA A 419 -7.08 -23.16 5.98
CA ALA A 419 -6.52 -22.84 7.30
C ALA A 419 -7.21 -21.59 7.85
N ALA A 420 -7.73 -21.67 9.08
CA ALA A 420 -8.00 -20.47 9.86
C ALA A 420 -6.68 -19.69 9.98
N VAL A 421 -6.70 -18.37 9.79
CA VAL A 421 -5.47 -17.59 9.69
C VAL A 421 -4.57 -17.81 10.90
N SER A 422 -3.52 -18.62 10.74
CA SER A 422 -2.56 -19.02 11.76
C SER A 422 -1.18 -19.26 11.12
N GLU A 423 -0.17 -18.81 11.87
CA GLU A 423 1.30 -18.83 11.66
C GLU A 423 1.96 -17.91 10.61
#